data_AF-A0A2W4WQX8-F1
#
_entry.id   AF-A0A2W4WQX8-F1
#
_cell.length_a   1.000
_cell.length_b   1.000
_cell.length_c   1.000
_cell.angle_alpha   90.00
_cell.angle_beta   90.00
_cell.angle_gamma   90.00
#
_symmetry.space_group_name_H-M   'P 1'
#
loop_
_entity.id
_entity.type
_entity.pdbx_description
1 polymer ?
#
loop_
_entity_poly.entity_id
_entity_poly.type
_entity_poly.pdbx_seq_one_letter_code
_entity_poly.pdbx_strand_id
1 'polypeptide(L)'
;MSEGNGPLPGQVSGIAKDHARQMLVGRDVNGPVNFGDSIEAQRQILVSDINPNLPPRKLALWVDRAQVQAELLKQIDEQTKLIEVVALGGFGKSALAVWATEPQQAKGTLTVPVNFAKVPSFNSFGRWVLQELGFLMKEDVPDDELIEQLMYRLKKKRCLVVMDQLEAIAEAEEQRNV
;
A
#
# COMPACT_ATOMS: atom_id res chain seq x y z
N MET A 1 21.78 44.32 -50.54
CA MET A 1 20.70 45.31 -50.73
C MET A 1 19.43 44.57 -51.12
N SER A 2 18.31 44.94 -50.49
CA SER A 2 16.89 44.68 -50.84
C SER A 2 16.24 43.31 -50.59
N GLU A 3 15.62 43.23 -49.41
CA GLU A 3 14.20 42.93 -49.11
C GLU A 3 13.25 42.31 -50.16
N GLY A 4 12.46 41.32 -49.69
CA GLY A 4 10.99 41.47 -49.61
C GLY A 4 10.10 40.66 -50.56
N ASN A 5 9.32 39.69 -50.03
CA ASN A 5 7.87 39.57 -50.26
C ASN A 5 7.23 38.41 -49.46
N GLY A 6 6.18 38.71 -48.67
CA GLY A 6 5.16 37.75 -48.18
C GLY A 6 4.11 37.42 -49.27
N PRO A 7 3.01 36.66 -49.02
CA PRO A 7 2.08 36.84 -47.89
C PRO A 7 1.49 35.54 -47.23
N LEU A 8 0.69 35.76 -46.17
CA LEU A 8 -0.18 34.88 -45.34
C LEU A 8 -1.39 34.28 -46.10
N PRO A 9 -2.46 33.71 -45.45
CA PRO A 9 -2.63 32.71 -44.40
C PRO A 9 -3.57 31.54 -44.82
N GLY A 10 -3.61 30.44 -44.05
CA GLY A 10 -4.62 29.38 -44.16
C GLY A 10 -5.00 28.81 -42.79
N GLN A 11 -6.13 29.27 -42.27
CA GLN A 11 -6.90 28.74 -41.12
C GLN A 11 -7.38 27.29 -41.38
N VAL A 12 -7.85 26.42 -40.47
CA VAL A 12 -8.01 26.26 -39.00
C VAL A 12 -8.57 24.83 -38.80
N SER A 13 -8.46 24.30 -37.56
CA SER A 13 -9.33 23.28 -36.89
C SER A 13 -8.65 21.92 -36.72
N GLY A 14 -8.17 21.52 -35.53
CA GLY A 14 -8.92 21.26 -34.28
C GLY A 14 -8.90 19.74 -34.08
N ILE A 15 -8.43 19.17 -32.96
CA ILE A 15 -9.19 19.02 -31.71
C ILE A 15 -8.25 18.54 -30.56
N ALA A 16 -8.48 19.14 -29.39
CA ALA A 16 -8.26 18.71 -27.99
C ALA A 16 -6.85 18.38 -27.44
N LYS A 17 -6.29 19.38 -26.74
CA LYS A 17 -5.57 19.17 -25.47
C LYS A 17 -6.28 20.00 -24.37
N ASP A 18 -7.03 19.32 -23.50
CA ASP A 18 -7.53 19.88 -22.23
C ASP A 18 -6.33 20.02 -21.26
N HIS A 19 -5.90 21.22 -20.88
CA HIS A 19 -6.49 22.17 -19.93
C HIS A 19 -6.27 21.81 -18.46
N ALA A 20 -5.16 22.28 -17.91
CA ALA A 20 -5.08 22.75 -16.52
C ALA A 20 -4.64 24.22 -16.56
N ARG A 21 -5.62 25.14 -16.52
CA ARG A 21 -5.41 26.57 -16.29
C ARG A 21 -5.44 26.80 -14.77
N GLN A 22 -4.33 27.21 -14.17
CA GLN A 22 -4.38 27.95 -12.91
C GLN A 22 -4.30 29.44 -13.25
N MET A 23 -5.43 30.13 -13.10
CA MET A 23 -5.47 31.59 -13.05
C MET A 23 -5.02 32.02 -11.66
N LEU A 24 -3.91 32.76 -11.58
CA LEU A 24 -3.65 33.66 -10.46
C LEU A 24 -3.82 35.09 -10.98
N VAL A 25 -4.98 35.67 -10.69
CA VAL A 25 -5.28 37.08 -11.00
C VAL A 25 -4.68 37.95 -9.90
N GLY A 26 -3.75 38.83 -10.29
CA GLY A 26 -3.55 40.13 -9.67
C GLY A 26 -2.56 40.20 -8.50
N ARG A 27 -1.30 40.51 -8.80
CA ARG A 27 -0.53 41.68 -8.31
C ARG A 27 0.94 41.52 -8.70
N ASP A 28 1.50 42.56 -9.31
CA ASP A 28 2.94 42.71 -9.48
C ASP A 28 3.62 42.73 -8.11
N VAL A 29 4.50 41.77 -7.86
CA VAL A 29 5.40 41.78 -6.70
C VAL A 29 6.83 41.77 -7.23
N ASN A 30 7.42 42.95 -7.38
CA ASN A 30 8.85 43.11 -7.57
C ASN A 30 9.55 42.83 -6.22
N GLY A 31 9.96 41.59 -6.02
CA GLY A 31 10.80 41.12 -4.92
C GLY A 31 11.22 39.67 -5.15
N PRO A 32 12.39 39.21 -4.67
CA PRO A 32 12.76 37.81 -4.80
C PRO A 32 11.74 36.95 -4.04
N VAL A 33 10.97 36.17 -4.79
CA VAL A 33 10.03 35.20 -4.22
C VAL A 33 10.85 34.11 -3.56
N ASN A 34 10.93 34.17 -2.24
CA ASN A 34 11.53 33.14 -1.41
C ASN A 34 10.52 32.00 -1.33
N PHE A 35 10.70 30.98 -2.17
CA PHE A 35 10.00 29.72 -1.99
C PHE A 35 10.56 29.09 -0.73
N GLY A 36 9.84 29.25 0.38
CA GLY A 36 10.15 28.55 1.62
C GLY A 36 10.22 27.07 1.34
N ASP A 37 11.45 26.55 1.33
CA ASP A 37 11.78 25.15 1.48
C ASP A 37 11.16 24.65 2.79
N SER A 38 10.00 24.00 2.70
CA SER A 38 9.53 22.93 3.59
C SER A 38 8.13 22.49 3.18
N ILE A 39 8.00 21.91 1.99
CA ILE A 39 7.18 20.70 1.90
C ILE A 39 8.20 19.59 2.17
N GLU A 40 8.31 19.17 3.43
CA GLU A 40 8.94 17.91 3.77
C GLU A 40 8.29 16.85 2.89
N ALA A 41 8.97 16.46 1.82
CA ALA A 41 8.69 15.23 1.11
C ALA A 41 8.62 14.16 2.20
N GLN A 42 7.42 13.60 2.40
CA GLN A 42 7.16 12.53 3.34
C GLN A 42 8.28 11.51 3.17
N ARG A 43 9.22 11.49 4.12
CA ARG A 43 10.33 10.53 4.08
C ARG A 43 9.70 9.17 4.23
N GLN A 44 9.57 8.45 3.11
CA GLN A 44 9.22 7.04 3.12
C GLN A 44 10.24 6.36 4.02
N ILE A 45 9.78 5.86 5.17
CA ILE A 45 10.61 5.01 6.00
C ILE A 45 10.71 3.70 5.22
N LEU A 46 11.91 3.39 4.74
CA LEU A 46 12.17 2.14 4.06
C LEU A 46 12.29 1.06 5.15
N VAL A 47 11.23 0.28 5.36
CA VAL A 47 11.34 -0.95 6.15
C VAL A 47 11.94 -2.03 5.26
N SER A 48 13.26 -2.18 5.28
CA SER A 48 14.03 -3.01 4.33
C SER A 48 13.74 -4.50 4.41
N ASP A 49 13.26 -4.97 5.56
CA ASP A 49 13.15 -6.40 5.85
C ASP A 49 11.77 -6.97 5.51
N ILE A 50 10.83 -6.11 5.13
CA ILE A 50 9.47 -6.52 4.80
C ILE A 50 9.30 -6.53 3.29
N ASN A 51 8.80 -7.66 2.79
CA ASN A 51 8.33 -7.74 1.43
C ASN A 51 6.83 -7.40 1.41
N PRO A 52 6.44 -6.19 0.98
CA PRO A 52 5.06 -5.75 0.98
C PRO A 52 4.24 -6.39 -0.13
N ASN A 53 4.92 -7.00 -1.10
CA ASN A 53 4.29 -7.64 -2.21
C ASN A 53 4.00 -9.10 -1.85
N LEU A 54 2.70 -9.41 -1.69
CA LEU A 54 2.22 -10.73 -2.08
C LEU A 54 2.63 -10.93 -3.55
N PRO A 55 3.28 -12.05 -3.91
CA PRO A 55 3.87 -12.21 -5.23
C PRO A 55 2.85 -11.88 -6.34
N PRO A 56 3.14 -10.91 -7.23
CA PRO A 56 2.17 -10.32 -8.15
C PRO A 56 1.59 -11.28 -9.21
N ARG A 57 2.06 -12.54 -9.24
CA ARG A 57 1.70 -13.55 -10.24
C ARG A 57 0.45 -14.37 -9.92
N LYS A 58 -0.26 -14.14 -8.80
CA LYS A 58 -1.19 -15.15 -8.27
C LYS A 58 -2.67 -14.97 -8.62
N LEU A 59 -3.16 -13.78 -8.98
CA LEU A 59 -4.57 -13.59 -9.37
C LEU A 59 -4.88 -14.20 -10.74
N ALA A 60 -4.01 -14.01 -11.73
CA ALA A 60 -4.18 -14.58 -13.08
C ALA A 60 -4.17 -16.13 -13.11
N LEU A 61 -3.68 -16.77 -12.05
CA LEU A 61 -3.61 -18.23 -11.89
C LEU A 61 -4.67 -18.76 -10.91
N TRP A 62 -5.42 -17.88 -10.26
CA TRP A 62 -6.50 -18.31 -9.38
C TRP A 62 -7.65 -18.85 -10.22
N VAL A 63 -8.00 -20.11 -9.97
CA VAL A 63 -9.21 -20.72 -10.53
C VAL A 63 -10.34 -20.46 -9.55
N ASP A 64 -11.48 -20.02 -10.06
CA ASP A 64 -12.64 -19.70 -9.24
C ASP A 64 -13.08 -20.91 -8.39
N ARG A 65 -13.25 -20.70 -7.09
CA ARG A 65 -13.57 -21.73 -6.10
C ARG A 65 -14.65 -21.20 -5.17
N ALA A 66 -15.86 -21.05 -5.73
CA ALA A 66 -16.98 -20.34 -5.11
C ALA A 66 -17.23 -20.73 -3.64
N GLN A 67 -17.14 -22.02 -3.30
CA GLN A 67 -17.36 -22.49 -1.94
C GLN A 67 -16.27 -22.00 -0.96
N VAL A 68 -15.00 -22.09 -1.35
CA VAL A 68 -13.86 -21.66 -0.52
C VAL A 68 -13.85 -20.15 -0.35
N GLN A 69 -14.16 -19.44 -1.43
CA GLN A 69 -14.30 -17.98 -1.46
C GLN A 69 -15.44 -17.49 -0.57
N ALA A 70 -16.62 -18.10 -0.68
CA ALA A 70 -17.77 -17.77 0.13
C ALA A 70 -17.51 -18.01 1.62
N GLU A 71 -16.88 -19.13 1.96
CA GLU A 71 -16.52 -19.42 3.35
C GLU A 71 -15.51 -18.41 3.89
N LEU A 72 -14.45 -18.11 3.15
CA LEU A 72 -13.46 -17.11 3.59
C LEU A 72 -14.10 -15.72 3.77
N LEU A 73 -14.94 -15.27 2.84
CA LEU A 73 -15.60 -13.97 2.97
C LEU A 73 -16.56 -13.92 4.16
N LYS A 74 -17.30 -15.00 4.40
CA LYS A 74 -18.16 -15.13 5.57
C LYS A 74 -17.35 -15.00 6.86
N GLN A 75 -16.23 -15.73 6.97
CA GLN A 75 -15.35 -15.65 8.14
C GLN A 75 -14.78 -14.23 8.36
N ILE A 76 -14.39 -13.53 7.28
CA ILE A 76 -13.91 -12.14 7.38
C ILE A 76 -15.01 -11.19 7.88
N ASP A 77 -16.26 -11.43 7.52
CA ASP A 77 -17.38 -10.55 7.86
C ASP A 77 -17.96 -10.83 9.28
N GLU A 78 -17.78 -12.03 9.84
CA GLU A 78 -18.38 -12.49 11.12
C GLU A 78 -17.72 -11.95 12.42
N GLN A 79 -17.07 -10.78 12.39
CA GLN A 79 -16.28 -10.23 13.51
C GLN A 79 -15.10 -11.11 13.98
N THR A 80 -14.74 -12.14 13.20
CA THR A 80 -13.58 -12.97 13.47
C THR A 80 -12.30 -12.14 13.40
N LYS A 81 -11.52 -12.12 14.49
CA LYS A 81 -10.31 -11.29 14.61
C LYS A 81 -9.06 -11.94 14.00
N LEU A 82 -9.09 -13.26 13.81
CA LEU A 82 -7.98 -14.04 13.28
C LEU A 82 -8.53 -15.21 12.47
N ILE A 83 -8.08 -15.33 11.23
CA ILE A 83 -8.46 -16.40 10.32
C ILE A 83 -7.18 -17.10 9.88
N GLU A 84 -7.12 -18.40 10.13
CA GLU A 84 -6.03 -19.24 9.66
C GLU A 84 -6.46 -19.96 8.38
N VAL A 85 -5.61 -19.94 7.36
CA VAL A 85 -5.83 -20.67 6.11
C VAL A 85 -4.81 -21.80 6.02
N VAL A 86 -5.23 -23.01 6.36
CA VAL A 86 -4.40 -24.21 6.31
C VAL A 86 -4.75 -25.05 5.09
N ALA A 87 -3.75 -25.35 4.26
CA ALA A 87 -3.88 -26.22 3.10
C ALA A 87 -2.51 -26.71 2.63
N LEU A 88 -2.50 -27.80 1.87
CA LEU A 88 -1.30 -28.34 1.25
C LEU A 88 -0.60 -27.30 0.34
N GLY A 89 0.70 -27.52 0.11
CA GLY A 89 1.48 -26.76 -0.86
C GLY A 89 0.81 -26.78 -2.25
N GLY A 90 0.83 -25.64 -2.96
CA GLY A 90 0.20 -25.53 -4.27
C GLY A 90 -1.33 -25.36 -4.27
N PHE A 91 -2.00 -25.37 -3.10
CA PHE A 91 -3.45 -25.14 -3.03
C PHE A 91 -3.88 -23.75 -3.54
N GLY A 92 -2.98 -22.76 -3.47
CA GLY A 92 -3.26 -21.38 -3.84
C GLY A 92 -3.60 -20.46 -2.65
N LYS A 93 -3.16 -20.76 -1.43
CA LYS A 93 -3.45 -19.96 -0.21
C LYS A 93 -3.17 -18.47 -0.39
N SER A 94 -1.97 -18.09 -0.83
CA SER A 94 -1.66 -16.68 -1.05
C SER A 94 -2.51 -16.05 -2.18
N ALA A 95 -2.89 -16.84 -3.19
CA ALA A 95 -3.75 -16.35 -4.27
C ALA A 95 -5.17 -16.07 -3.74
N LEU A 96 -5.71 -16.98 -2.93
CA LEU A 96 -6.98 -16.81 -2.22
C LEU A 96 -6.95 -15.60 -1.27
N ALA A 97 -5.86 -15.42 -0.52
CA ALA A 97 -5.69 -14.29 0.38
C ALA A 97 -5.66 -12.95 -0.37
N VAL A 98 -4.92 -12.86 -1.49
CA VAL A 98 -4.95 -11.69 -2.38
C VAL A 98 -6.34 -11.46 -2.95
N TRP A 99 -6.99 -12.50 -3.48
CA TRP A 99 -8.36 -12.40 -4.01
C TRP A 99 -9.34 -11.84 -2.98
N ALA A 100 -9.20 -12.24 -1.71
CA ALA A 100 -10.09 -11.76 -0.64
C ALA A 100 -9.88 -10.28 -0.28
N THR A 101 -8.75 -9.66 -0.66
CA THR A 101 -8.49 -8.24 -0.38
C THR A 101 -9.36 -7.32 -1.23
N GLU A 102 -9.55 -7.62 -2.52
CA GLU A 102 -10.32 -6.79 -3.46
C GLU A 102 -11.75 -6.49 -2.98
N PRO A 103 -12.60 -7.48 -2.63
CA PRO A 103 -13.96 -7.21 -2.16
C PRO A 103 -13.97 -6.48 -0.81
N GLN A 104 -12.92 -6.61 0.00
CA GLN A 104 -12.83 -5.90 1.28
C GLN A 104 -12.42 -4.44 1.08
N GLN A 105 -11.48 -4.17 0.17
CA GLN A 105 -11.13 -2.82 -0.27
C GLN A 105 -12.34 -2.09 -0.85
N ALA A 106 -13.16 -2.78 -1.65
CA ALA A 106 -14.41 -2.24 -2.19
C ALA A 106 -15.42 -1.84 -1.09
N LYS A 107 -15.38 -2.50 0.08
CA LYS A 107 -16.15 -2.15 1.28
C LYS A 107 -15.49 -1.04 2.13
N GLY A 108 -14.39 -0.44 1.67
CA GLY A 108 -13.63 0.56 2.40
C GLY A 108 -12.72 0.00 3.50
N THR A 109 -12.45 -1.31 3.49
CA THR A 109 -11.49 -1.93 4.42
C THR A 109 -10.08 -1.65 3.94
N LEU A 110 -9.21 -1.13 4.83
CA LEU A 110 -7.79 -1.02 4.54
C LEU A 110 -7.16 -2.42 4.58
N THR A 111 -6.47 -2.82 3.53
CA THR A 111 -5.80 -4.13 3.49
C THR A 111 -4.30 -3.97 3.57
N VAL A 112 -3.65 -4.69 4.49
CA VAL A 112 -2.22 -4.60 4.75
C VAL A 112 -1.59 -5.99 4.49
N PRO A 113 -1.08 -6.25 3.28
CA PRO A 113 -0.39 -7.50 2.99
C PRO A 113 1.03 -7.49 3.58
N VAL A 114 1.42 -8.61 4.18
CA VAL A 114 2.75 -8.83 4.73
C VAL A 114 3.20 -10.24 4.37
N ASN A 115 4.39 -10.37 3.79
CA ASN A 115 4.99 -11.64 3.45
C ASN A 115 6.19 -11.93 4.39
N PHE A 116 6.12 -13.07 5.08
CA PHE A 116 7.12 -13.52 6.06
C PHE A 116 8.20 -14.45 5.46
N ALA A 117 8.31 -14.54 4.12
CA ALA A 117 9.39 -15.28 3.44
C ALA A 117 10.80 -14.89 3.94
N LYS A 118 10.97 -13.64 4.37
CA LYS A 118 12.06 -13.23 5.25
C LYS A 118 11.42 -12.91 6.57
N VAL A 119 11.87 -13.55 7.65
CA VAL A 119 11.34 -13.33 9.00
C VAL A 119 11.72 -11.90 9.44
N PRO A 120 10.76 -10.95 9.47
CA PRO A 120 11.06 -9.60 9.91
C PRO A 120 11.13 -9.56 11.45
N SER A 121 11.85 -8.58 11.99
CA SER A 121 11.70 -8.27 13.42
C SER A 121 10.27 -7.77 13.70
N PHE A 122 9.80 -7.92 14.95
CA PHE A 122 8.51 -7.36 15.36
C PHE A 122 8.47 -5.83 15.14
N ASN A 123 9.56 -5.14 15.44
CA ASN A 123 9.70 -3.70 15.20
C ASN A 123 9.49 -3.35 13.72
N SER A 124 10.16 -4.07 12.81
CA SER A 124 9.98 -3.90 11.36
C SER A 124 8.51 -4.13 10.97
N PHE A 125 7.90 -5.22 11.44
CA PHE A 125 6.50 -5.56 11.17
C PHE A 125 5.53 -4.47 11.64
N GLY A 126 5.63 -4.06 12.90
CA GLY A 126 4.72 -3.08 13.46
C GLY A 126 4.82 -1.72 12.79
N ARG A 127 6.05 -1.28 12.47
CA ARG A 127 6.28 -0.01 11.75
C ARG A 127 5.70 -0.06 10.34
N TRP A 128 5.85 -1.17 9.63
CA TRP A 128 5.25 -1.35 8.31
C TRP A 128 3.73 -1.27 8.37
N VAL A 129 3.09 -1.99 9.29
CA VAL A 129 1.62 -1.95 9.44
C VAL A 129 1.15 -0.53 9.79
N LEU A 130 1.84 0.19 10.68
CA LEU A 130 1.51 1.57 11.02
C LEU A 130 1.69 2.52 9.82
N GLN A 131 2.74 2.34 9.03
CA GLN A 131 2.98 3.11 7.82
C GLN A 131 1.85 2.91 6.80
N GLU A 132 1.40 1.67 6.59
CA GLU A 132 0.24 1.36 5.73
C GLU A 132 -1.07 1.94 6.27
N LEU A 133 -1.18 2.11 7.60
CA LEU A 133 -2.28 2.84 8.25
C LEU A 133 -2.16 4.37 8.12
N GLY A 134 -1.07 4.88 7.55
CA GLY A 134 -0.77 6.31 7.39
C GLY A 134 -0.06 6.96 8.57
N PHE A 135 0.60 6.16 9.43
CA PHE A 135 1.31 6.63 10.62
C PHE A 135 2.78 6.22 10.57
N LEU A 136 3.66 7.23 10.50
CA LEU A 136 5.10 7.00 10.52
C LEU A 136 5.60 6.92 11.97
N MET A 137 6.41 5.90 12.25
CA MET A 137 7.06 5.69 13.54
C MET A 137 8.57 5.62 13.36
N LYS A 138 9.30 6.19 14.32
CA LYS A 138 10.76 6.09 14.37
C LYS A 138 11.20 4.65 14.63
N GLU A 139 12.45 4.35 14.31
CA GLU A 139 13.04 3.00 14.40
C GLU A 139 13.36 2.58 15.82
N ASP A 140 13.72 3.54 16.66
CA ASP A 140 14.13 3.38 18.04
C ASP A 140 12.96 3.26 19.03
N VAL A 141 11.73 3.14 18.53
CA VAL A 141 10.55 3.02 19.38
C VAL A 141 10.53 1.63 20.04
N PRO A 142 10.38 1.55 21.37
CA PRO A 142 10.25 0.28 22.08
C PRO A 142 9.04 -0.53 21.60
N ASP A 143 9.15 -1.86 21.64
CA ASP A 143 8.10 -2.76 21.18
C ASP A 143 6.77 -2.54 21.93
N ASP A 144 6.80 -2.23 23.23
CA ASP A 144 5.59 -1.94 24.02
C ASP A 144 4.81 -0.73 23.47
N GLU A 145 5.52 0.37 23.18
CA GLU A 145 4.91 1.56 22.58
C GLU A 145 4.40 1.27 21.16
N LEU A 146 5.12 0.44 20.41
CA LEU A 146 4.70 0.00 19.07
C LEU A 146 3.40 -0.82 19.13
N ILE A 147 3.28 -1.73 20.09
CA ILE A 147 2.06 -2.53 20.34
C ILE A 147 0.90 -1.61 20.68
N GLU A 148 1.08 -0.65 21.58
CA GLU A 148 0.03 0.30 21.95
C GLU A 148 -0.47 1.10 20.75
N GLN A 149 0.45 1.60 19.92
CA GLN A 149 0.09 2.31 18.69
C GLN A 149 -0.65 1.39 17.72
N LEU A 150 -0.16 0.17 17.47
CA LEU A 150 -0.86 -0.80 16.61
C LEU A 150 -2.29 -1.06 17.11
N MET A 151 -2.45 -1.39 18.39
CA MET A 151 -3.75 -1.65 19.00
C MET A 151 -4.69 -0.44 18.88
N TYR A 152 -4.18 0.76 19.09
CA TYR A 152 -4.97 1.98 18.98
C TYR A 152 -5.41 2.26 17.54
N ARG A 153 -4.51 2.11 16.56
CA ARG A 153 -4.80 2.44 15.16
C ARG A 153 -5.63 1.36 14.46
N LEU A 154 -5.37 0.08 14.71
CA LEU A 154 -6.14 -1.04 14.15
C LEU A 154 -7.60 -1.04 14.62
N LYS A 155 -7.90 -0.46 15.79
CA LYS A 155 -9.28 -0.30 16.29
C LYS A 155 -10.05 0.86 15.63
N LYS A 156 -9.36 1.82 15.02
CA LYS A 156 -10.00 3.04 14.48
C LYS A 156 -10.60 2.89 13.09
N LYS A 157 -10.10 1.94 12.31
CA LYS A 157 -10.52 1.71 10.94
C LYS A 157 -10.73 0.21 10.75
N ARG A 158 -11.69 -0.15 9.90
CA ARG A 158 -11.81 -1.54 9.46
C ARG A 158 -10.57 -1.89 8.64
N CYS A 159 -9.79 -2.84 9.12
CA CYS A 159 -8.56 -3.27 8.48
C CYS A 159 -8.50 -4.80 8.36
N LEU A 160 -7.87 -5.28 7.29
CA LEU A 160 -7.55 -6.68 7.07
C LEU A 160 -6.04 -6.80 6.90
N VAL A 161 -5.36 -7.39 7.88
CA VAL A 161 -3.93 -7.67 7.79
C VAL A 161 -3.76 -9.10 7.27
N VAL A 162 -3.09 -9.25 6.13
CA VAL A 162 -2.82 -10.57 5.53
C VAL A 162 -1.38 -10.93 5.84
N MET A 163 -1.19 -11.98 6.62
CA MET A 163 0.13 -12.49 7.02
C MET A 163 0.40 -13.80 6.27
N ASP A 164 1.19 -13.75 5.19
CA ASP A 164 1.52 -14.92 4.36
C ASP A 164 2.86 -15.52 4.80
N GLN A 165 2.96 -16.84 4.76
CA GLN A 165 4.17 -17.62 5.10
C GLN A 165 4.63 -17.51 6.57
N LEU A 166 3.69 -17.46 7.52
CA LEU A 166 3.97 -17.37 8.96
C LEU A 166 4.79 -18.57 9.50
N GLU A 167 4.75 -19.72 8.84
CA GLU A 167 5.55 -20.90 9.17
C GLU A 167 7.05 -20.59 9.27
N ALA A 168 7.55 -19.62 8.50
CA ALA A 168 8.96 -19.22 8.53
C ALA A 168 9.39 -18.65 9.88
N ILE A 169 8.47 -18.03 10.66
CA ILE A 169 8.77 -17.54 12.00
C ILE A 169 9.02 -18.71 12.96
N ALA A 170 8.15 -19.73 12.92
CA ALA A 170 8.27 -20.89 13.79
C ALA A 170 9.57 -21.67 13.49
N GLU A 171 9.89 -21.87 12.21
CA GLU A 171 11.13 -22.53 11.78
C GLU A 171 12.39 -21.78 12.25
N ALA A 172 12.38 -20.44 12.24
CA ALA A 172 13.50 -19.63 12.70
C ALA A 172 13.73 -19.73 14.21
N GLU A 173 12.65 -19.82 15.00
CA GLU A 173 12.74 -19.99 16.46
C GLU A 173 13.19 -21.40 16.86
N GLU A 174 12.81 -22.43 16.10
CA GLU A 174 13.32 -23.79 16.29
C GLU A 174 14.84 -23.86 16.06
N GLN A 175 15.35 -23.20 15.01
CA GLN A 175 16.79 -23.17 14.70
C GLN A 175 17.63 -22.40 15.73
N ARG A 176 17.03 -21.49 16.50
CA ARG A 176 17.73 -20.74 17.57
C ARG A 176 17.88 -21.54 18.86
N ASN A 177 17.06 -22.57 19.06
CA ASN A 177 17.03 -23.39 20.26
C ASN A 177 17.86 -24.69 20.12
N VAL A 178 18.63 -24.82 19.02
CA VAL A 178 19.56 -25.93 18.72
C VAL A 178 20.99 -25.39 18.71
#